data_AF-A0AA37SMB1-F1
#
_entry.id   AF-A0AA37SMB1-F1
#
_cell.length_a   1.000
_cell.length_b   1.000
_cell.length_c   1.000
_cell.angle_alpha   90.00
_cell.angle_beta   90.00
_cell.angle_gamma   90.00
#
_symmetry.space_group_name_H-M   'P 1'
#
loop_
_entity.id
_entity.type
_entity.pdbx_description
1 polymer ?
#
loop_
_entity_poly.entity_id
_entity_poly.type
_entity_poly.pdbx_seq_one_letter_code
_entity_poly.pdbx_strand_id
1 'polypeptide(L)' 'MRRVTMEEYLLNPKRYELKSGSVEGAPLCPYGNLFEWVGYDKVEEEFIRFTKSVFKKLVKKKQS' A
#
# COMPACT_ATOMS: atom_id res chain seq x y z
N MET A 1 -9.86 -5.09 4.36
CA MET A 1 -8.57 -4.94 3.65
C MET A 1 -7.46 -5.50 4.49
N ARG A 2 -6.68 -6.45 3.96
CA ARG A 2 -5.56 -7.07 4.69
C ARG A 2 -4.51 -6.02 5.07
N ARG A 3 -3.87 -6.19 6.22
CA ARG A 3 -2.85 -5.27 6.72
C ARG A 3 -1.48 -5.94 6.73
N VAL A 4 -0.53 -5.34 6.01
CA VAL A 4 0.86 -5.82 5.87
C VAL A 4 1.73 -5.14 6.93
N THR A 5 2.35 -5.96 7.79
CA THR A 5 3.27 -5.52 8.84
C THR A 5 4.66 -5.25 8.28
N MET A 6 5.54 -4.66 9.10
CA MET A 6 6.93 -4.47 8.71
C MET A 6 7.65 -5.81 8.52
N GLU A 7 7.38 -6.78 9.39
CA GLU A 7 7.97 -8.12 9.32
C GLU A 7 7.59 -8.80 8.00
N GLU A 8 6.29 -8.82 7.66
CA GLU A 8 5.81 -9.39 6.41
C GLU A 8 6.39 -8.68 5.18
N TYR A 9 6.42 -7.33 5.21
CA TYR A 9 7.02 -6.54 4.13
C TYR A 9 8.51 -6.83 3.93
N LEU A 10 9.27 -7.05 5.02
CA LEU A 10 10.71 -7.33 4.95
C LEU A 10 11.05 -8.71 4.38
N LEU A 11 10.14 -9.69 4.51
CA LEU A 11 10.33 -11.02 3.92
C LEU A 11 10.41 -10.95 2.39
N ASN A 12 9.55 -10.14 1.76
CA ASN A 12 9.60 -9.92 0.31
C ASN A 12 9.13 -8.50 -0.08
N PRO A 13 10.01 -7.48 0.01
CA PRO A 13 9.63 -6.10 -0.32
C PRO A 13 9.21 -5.92 -1.77
N LYS A 14 9.70 -6.77 -2.68
CA LYS A 14 9.39 -6.70 -4.12
C LYS A 14 7.99 -7.22 -4.43
N ARG A 15 7.35 -7.98 -3.54
CA ARG A 15 5.94 -8.42 -3.67
C ARG A 15 4.97 -7.25 -3.61
N TYR A 16 5.32 -6.23 -2.84
CA TYR A 16 4.43 -5.13 -2.53
C TYR A 16 4.75 -3.88 -3.36
N GLU A 17 3.71 -3.12 -3.69
CA GLU A 17 3.81 -1.86 -4.42
C GLU A 17 2.94 -0.78 -3.77
N LEU A 18 3.38 0.48 -3.89
CA LEU A 18 2.58 1.65 -3.53
C LEU A 18 1.99 2.28 -4.81
N LYS A 19 0.68 2.12 -5.01
CA LYS A 19 -0.08 2.66 -6.14
C LYS A 19 -0.81 3.96 -5.74
N SER A 20 -1.13 4.80 -6.72
CA SER A 20 -2.01 5.95 -6.50
C SER A 20 -3.37 5.45 -6.02
N GLY A 21 -3.99 6.08 -5.03
CA GLY A 21 -5.35 5.72 -4.64
C GLY A 21 -6.43 6.17 -5.61
N SER A 22 -6.07 6.84 -6.72
CA SER A 22 -6.94 7.11 -7.86
C SER A 22 -6.97 6.00 -8.92
N VAL A 23 -6.24 4.90 -8.72
CA VAL A 23 -6.28 3.76 -9.65
C VAL A 23 -7.64 3.07 -9.60
N GLU A 24 -8.08 2.53 -10.74
CA GLU A 24 -9.33 1.79 -10.83
C GLU A 24 -9.34 0.61 -9.83
N GLY A 25 -10.48 0.43 -9.16
CA GLY A 25 -10.66 -0.59 -8.13
C GLY A 25 -10.04 -0.26 -6.77
N ALA A 26 -9.37 0.88 -6.61
CA ALA A 26 -8.84 1.30 -5.31
C ALA A 26 -9.97 1.56 -4.29
N PRO A 27 -9.77 1.17 -3.01
CA PRO A 27 -10.74 1.44 -1.96
C PRO A 27 -10.90 2.95 -1.69
N LEU A 28 -12.12 3.38 -1.40
CA LEU A 28 -12.37 4.70 -0.83
C LEU A 28 -11.88 4.77 0.63
N CYS A 29 -11.54 5.99 1.04
CA CYS A 29 -11.35 6.33 2.44
C CYS A 29 -12.65 6.13 3.21
N PRO A 30 -12.58 5.91 4.54
CA PRO A 30 -13.76 5.90 5.40
C PRO A 30 -14.65 7.15 5.28
N TYR A 31 -14.07 8.26 4.82
CA TYR A 31 -14.74 9.54 4.60
C TYR A 31 -15.25 9.76 3.16
N GLY A 32 -15.24 8.73 2.31
CA GLY A 32 -15.74 8.79 0.93
C GLY A 32 -14.76 9.35 -0.12
N ASN A 33 -13.60 9.87 0.30
CA ASN A 33 -12.57 10.39 -0.62
C ASN A 33 -11.59 9.31 -1.09
N LEU A 34 -10.84 9.55 -2.16
CA LEU A 34 -9.74 8.68 -2.58
C LEU A 34 -8.54 8.84 -1.65
N PHE A 35 -7.79 7.75 -1.42
CA PHE A 35 -6.47 7.88 -0.80
C PHE A 35 -5.51 8.50 -1.81
N GLU A 36 -4.51 9.23 -1.32
CA GLU A 36 -3.38 9.61 -2.19
C GLU A 36 -2.60 8.36 -2.61
N TRP A 37 -2.41 7.42 -1.68
CA TRP A 37 -1.66 6.18 -1.90
C TRP A 37 -2.36 4.97 -1.30
N VAL A 38 -2.30 3.86 -2.01
CA VAL A 38 -2.80 2.55 -1.56
C VAL A 38 -1.73 1.48 -1.78
N GLY A 39 -1.66 0.50 -0.87
CA GLY A 39 -0.78 -0.64 -1.05
C GLY A 39 -1.41 -1.68 -1.95
N TYR A 40 -0.58 -2.37 -2.72
CA TYR A 40 -0.99 -3.44 -3.61
C TYR A 40 -0.07 -4.64 -3.42
N ASP A 41 -0.65 -5.82 -3.26
CA ASP A 41 0.07 -7.09 -3.30
C ASP A 41 0.03 -7.63 -4.73
N LYS A 42 1.21 -7.78 -5.35
CA LYS A 42 1.31 -8.26 -6.74
C LYS A 42 1.19 -9.78 -6.88
N VAL A 43 1.25 -10.52 -5.78
CA VAL A 43 1.14 -11.99 -5.79
C VAL A 43 -0.32 -12.41 -5.65
N GLU A 44 -1.05 -11.82 -4.70
CA GLU A 44 -2.50 -12.08 -4.53
C GLU A 44 -3.38 -11.14 -5.36
N GLU A 45 -2.76 -10.20 -6.07
CA GLU A 45 -3.42 -9.22 -6.94
C GLU A 45 -4.48 -8.35 -6.23
N GLU A 46 -4.30 -8.08 -4.95
CA GLU A 46 -5.27 -7.37 -4.11
C GLU A 46 -4.75 -6.05 -3.53
N PHE A 47 -5.67 -5.14 -3.21
CA PHE A 47 -5.35 -3.92 -2.46
C PHE A 47 -5.20 -4.22 -0.96
N ILE A 48 -4.11 -3.72 -0.38
CA ILE A 48 -3.77 -3.93 1.03
C ILE A 48 -3.44 -2.61 1.75
N ARG A 49 -3.49 -2.63 3.08
CA ARG A 49 -3.01 -1.53 3.93
C ARG A 49 -1.63 -1.83 4.46
N PHE A 50 -0.73 -0.88 4.30
CA PHE A 50 0.53 -0.91 5.04
C PHE A 50 0.35 -0.40 6.47
N THR A 51 1.12 -0.96 7.39
CA THR A 51 1.39 -0.31 8.69
C THR A 51 2.08 1.04 8.49
N LYS A 52 1.96 1.94 9.48
CA LYS A 52 2.49 3.31 9.41
C LYS A 52 3.99 3.36 9.10
N SER A 53 4.77 2.42 9.64
CA SER A 53 6.22 2.30 9.41
C SER A 53 6.55 1.92 7.97
N VAL A 54 5.90 0.89 7.44
CA VAL A 54 6.06 0.46 6.04
C VAL A 54 5.65 1.57 5.07
N PHE A 55 4.50 2.20 5.31
CA PHE A 55 4.00 3.29 4.48
C PHE A 55 5.00 4.45 4.41
N LYS A 56 5.51 4.93 5.56
CA LYS A 56 6.53 5.97 5.60
C LYS A 56 7.79 5.61 4.81
N LYS A 57 8.23 4.35 4.88
CA LYS A 57 9.41 3.86 4.15
C LYS A 57 9.18 3.88 2.63
N LEU A 58 7.98 3.49 2.18
CA LEU A 58 7.63 3.45 0.76
C LEU A 58 7.44 4.86 0.17
N VAL A 59 6.76 5.76 0.87
CA VAL A 59 6.57 7.15 0.43
C VAL A 59 7.92 7.86 0.32
N LYS A 60 8.81 7.71 1.31
CA LYS A 60 10.16 8.30 1.26
C LYS A 60 10.96 7.81 0.05
N LYS A 61 10.88 6.52 -0.28
CA LYS A 61 11.53 5.94 -1.46
C LYS A 61 11.00 6.47 -2.79
N LYS A 62 9.74 6.93 -2.87
CA LYS A 62 9.17 7.52 -4.10
C LYS A 62 9.51 9.00 -4.29
N GLN A 63 9.96 9.69 -3.24
CA GLN A 63 10.31 11.12 -3.27
C GLN A 63 11.83 11.35 -3.43
N SER A 64 12.64 10.29 -3.49
CA SER A 64 14.09 10.33 -3.72
C SER A 64 14.41 9.82 -5.12
#